data_AF-A0A970MAY3-F1
#
_entry.id   AF-A0A970MAY3-F1
#
_cell.length_a   1.000
_cell.length_b   1.000
_cell.length_c   1.000
_cell.angle_alpha   90.00
_cell.angle_beta   90.00
_cell.angle_gamma   90.00
#
_symmetry.space_group_name_H-M   'P 1'
#
loop_
_entity.id
_entity.type
_entity.pdbx_description
1 polymer ?
#
loop_
_entity_poly.entity_id
_entity_poly.type
_entity_poly.pdbx_seq_one_letter_code
_entity_poly.pdbx_strand_id
1 'polypeptide(L)'
;MNKEKIIRKVNEVARHPVFEKAVGGNKFGKTQFRTLCEMALKAECVAELELLIDYKTAKGNGWESYNNGSTLGQVIKNGLIELTQRTVEGPNELTKTQVASLYFGYLHWKATEVKEQSKLNYNKRRG
;
A
#
# COMPACT_ATOMS: atom_id res chain seq x y z
N MET A 1 15.15 -9.85 -4.96
CA MET A 1 14.75 -8.50 -4.49
C MET A 1 15.07 -8.34 -3.01
N ASN A 2 15.83 -7.30 -2.60
CA ASN A 2 16.13 -7.05 -1.18
C ASN A 2 14.92 -6.39 -0.47
N LYS A 3 14.56 -6.89 0.73
CA LYS A 3 13.49 -6.34 1.59
C LYS A 3 13.63 -4.85 1.87
N GLU A 4 14.86 -4.33 1.95
CA GLU A 4 15.12 -2.88 2.11
C GLU A 4 14.55 -2.04 0.98
N LYS A 5 14.57 -2.55 -0.27
CA LYS A 5 13.99 -1.85 -1.42
C LYS A 5 12.48 -1.74 -1.30
N ILE A 6 11.83 -2.81 -0.81
CA ILE A 6 10.38 -2.83 -0.57
C ILE A 6 10.02 -1.82 0.53
N ILE A 7 10.75 -1.83 1.66
CA ILE A 7 10.55 -0.88 2.76
C ILE A 7 10.73 0.56 2.30
N ARG A 8 11.75 0.84 1.47
CA ARG A 8 11.96 2.17 0.90
C ARG A 8 10.77 2.62 0.08
N LYS A 9 10.26 1.76 -0.82
CA LYS A 9 9.08 2.08 -1.62
C LYS A 9 7.82 2.31 -0.76
N VAL A 10 7.63 1.51 0.29
CA VAL A 10 6.53 1.70 1.25
C VAL A 10 6.61 3.08 1.92
N ASN A 11 7.82 3.51 2.31
CA ASN A 11 8.02 4.83 2.88
C ASN A 11 7.77 5.96 1.86
N GLU A 12 8.17 5.77 0.59
CA GLU A 12 7.85 6.73 -0.48
C GLU A 12 6.34 6.87 -0.69
N VAL A 13 5.62 5.75 -0.76
CA VAL A 13 4.16 5.70 -0.88
C VAL A 13 3.49 6.37 0.33
N ALA A 14 3.98 6.10 1.53
CA ALA A 14 3.41 6.63 2.76
C ALA A 14 3.60 8.14 2.92
N ARG A 15 4.65 8.72 2.30
CA ARG A 15 4.88 10.17 2.24
C ARG A 15 3.98 10.88 1.24
N HIS A 16 3.26 10.15 0.38
CA HIS A 16 2.35 10.79 -0.55
C HIS A 16 1.18 11.44 0.24
N PRO A 17 0.83 12.72 -0.03
CA PRO A 17 -0.21 13.42 0.73
C PRO A 17 -1.59 12.75 0.71
N VAL A 18 -1.87 11.95 -0.32
CA VAL A 18 -3.10 11.15 -0.39
C VAL A 18 -3.11 10.02 0.64
N PHE A 19 -1.95 9.41 0.90
CA PHE A 19 -1.82 8.31 1.85
C PHE A 19 -2.07 8.81 3.27
N GLU A 20 -1.37 9.88 3.67
CA GLU A 20 -1.56 10.50 4.99
C GLU A 20 -3.02 10.93 5.21
N LYS A 21 -3.61 11.61 4.22
CA LYS A 21 -5.01 12.07 4.27
C LYS A 21 -6.00 10.90 4.41
N ALA A 22 -5.84 9.86 3.59
CA ALA A 22 -6.79 8.75 3.56
C ALA A 22 -6.63 7.83 4.78
N VAL A 23 -5.40 7.46 5.11
CA VAL A 23 -5.08 6.49 6.17
C VAL A 23 -5.15 7.16 7.55
N GLY A 24 -4.53 8.33 7.72
CA GLY A 24 -4.56 9.10 8.96
C GLY A 24 -5.93 9.69 9.26
N GLY A 25 -6.67 10.11 8.21
CA GLY A 25 -8.04 10.62 8.31
C GLY A 25 -9.12 9.54 8.44
N ASN A 26 -8.75 8.28 8.69
CA ASN A 26 -9.67 7.13 8.86
C ASN A 26 -10.60 6.82 7.68
N LYS A 27 -10.40 7.42 6.51
CA LYS A 27 -11.12 7.07 5.28
C LYS A 27 -10.68 5.70 4.75
N PHE A 28 -9.47 5.28 5.07
CA PHE A 28 -8.90 4.00 4.68
C PHE A 28 -8.55 3.12 5.88
N GLY A 29 -8.89 1.83 5.79
CA GLY A 29 -8.69 0.86 6.85
C GLY A 29 -7.40 0.07 6.68
N LYS A 30 -6.59 -0.07 7.74
CA LYS A 30 -5.34 -0.88 7.67
C LYS A 30 -5.59 -2.35 7.31
N THR A 31 -6.77 -2.87 7.65
CA THR A 31 -7.19 -4.24 7.32
C THR A 31 -7.27 -4.46 5.81
N GLN A 32 -7.51 -3.41 5.02
CA GLN A 32 -7.56 -3.51 3.56
C GLN A 32 -6.18 -3.88 2.97
N PHE A 33 -5.08 -3.39 3.55
CA PHE A 33 -3.72 -3.82 3.19
C PHE A 33 -3.46 -5.28 3.57
N ARG A 34 -3.97 -5.73 4.72
CA ARG A 34 -3.85 -7.13 5.12
C ARG A 34 -4.60 -8.06 4.16
N THR A 35 -5.79 -7.67 3.73
CA THR A 35 -6.53 -8.41 2.69
C THR A 35 -5.73 -8.48 1.39
N LEU A 36 -5.12 -7.39 0.93
CA LEU A 36 -4.26 -7.44 -0.26
C LEU A 36 -3.04 -8.35 -0.07
N CYS A 37 -2.42 -8.35 1.10
CA CYS A 37 -1.31 -9.25 1.43
C CYS A 37 -1.72 -10.73 1.32
N GLU A 38 -2.90 -11.08 1.85
CA GLU A 38 -3.47 -12.43 1.79
C GLU A 38 -3.85 -12.81 0.34
N MET A 39 -4.38 -11.87 -0.44
CA MET A 39 -4.72 -12.09 -1.85
C MET A 39 -3.47 -12.22 -2.73
N ALA A 40 -2.41 -11.47 -2.45
CA ALA A 40 -1.14 -11.56 -3.19
C ALA A 40 -0.47 -12.93 -3.06
N LEU A 41 -0.64 -13.62 -1.92
CA LEU A 41 -0.15 -14.98 -1.74
C LEU A 41 -0.95 -16.02 -2.55
N LYS A 42 -2.17 -15.67 -2.98
CA LYS A 42 -3.09 -16.55 -3.72
C LYS A 42 -3.21 -16.18 -5.19
N ALA A 43 -2.71 -15.02 -5.59
CA ALA A 43 -2.79 -14.54 -6.96
C ALA A 43 -1.86 -15.34 -7.87
N GLU A 44 -2.32 -15.61 -9.09
CA GLU A 44 -1.54 -16.27 -10.11
C GLU A 44 -0.48 -15.32 -10.66
N CYS A 45 -0.80 -14.03 -10.75
CA CYS A 45 0.14 -13.01 -11.21
C CYS A 45 -0.13 -11.62 -10.62
N VAL A 46 0.82 -10.71 -10.85
CA VAL A 46 0.70 -9.31 -10.38
C VAL A 46 -0.41 -8.56 -11.10
N ALA A 47 -0.69 -8.88 -12.37
CA ALA A 47 -1.73 -8.19 -13.14
C ALA A 47 -3.13 -8.36 -12.50
N GLU A 48 -3.41 -9.51 -11.87
CA GLU A 48 -4.65 -9.70 -11.11
C GLU A 48 -4.74 -8.75 -9.90
N LEU A 49 -3.61 -8.50 -9.23
CA LEU A 49 -3.56 -7.57 -8.10
C LEU A 49 -3.72 -6.13 -8.56
N GLU A 50 -3.17 -5.76 -9.71
CA GLU A 50 -3.38 -4.46 -10.34
C GLU A 50 -4.85 -4.23 -10.67
N LEU A 51 -5.49 -5.19 -11.33
CA LEU A 51 -6.92 -5.15 -11.67
C LEU A 51 -7.80 -5.07 -10.41
N LEU A 52 -7.43 -5.82 -9.36
CA LEU A 52 -8.11 -5.74 -8.07
C LEU A 52 -8.00 -4.34 -7.46
N ILE A 53 -6.83 -3.70 -7.50
CA ILE A 53 -6.65 -2.34 -6.99
C ILE A 53 -7.49 -1.35 -7.81
N ASP A 54 -7.50 -1.46 -9.14
CA ASP A 54 -8.34 -0.61 -10.00
C ASP A 54 -9.82 -0.77 -9.66
N TYR A 55 -10.29 -2.02 -9.51
CA TYR A 55 -11.66 -2.31 -9.11
C TYR A 55 -12.00 -1.72 -7.74
N LYS A 56 -11.11 -1.88 -6.75
CA LYS A 56 -11.31 -1.28 -5.41
C LYS A 56 -11.34 0.24 -5.47
N THR A 57 -10.50 0.85 -6.30
CA THR A 57 -10.48 2.29 -6.55
C THR A 57 -11.79 2.79 -7.14
N ALA A 58 -12.31 2.11 -8.16
CA ALA A 58 -13.60 2.46 -8.77
C ALA A 58 -14.77 2.26 -7.79
N LYS A 59 -14.72 1.23 -6.95
CA LYS A 59 -15.75 0.94 -5.94
C LYS A 59 -15.78 1.95 -4.79
N GLY A 60 -14.66 2.61 -4.51
CA GLY A 60 -14.51 3.57 -3.41
C GLY A 60 -14.21 2.90 -2.05
N ASN A 61 -14.65 3.51 -0.94
CA ASN A 61 -14.33 3.13 0.45
C ASN A 61 -12.89 3.47 0.89
N GLY A 62 -12.47 4.67 0.52
CA GLY A 62 -11.16 5.24 0.84
C GLY A 62 -10.13 5.07 -0.25
N TRP A 63 -10.26 4.10 -1.16
CA TRP A 63 -9.34 3.89 -2.29
C TRP A 63 -9.37 5.03 -3.31
N GLU A 64 -10.55 5.59 -3.53
CA GLU A 64 -10.87 6.74 -4.36
C GLU A 64 -10.40 8.06 -3.75
N SER A 65 -9.89 8.07 -2.51
CA SER A 65 -9.38 9.27 -1.87
C SER A 65 -8.37 9.95 -2.79
N TYR A 66 -8.65 11.21 -3.13
CA TYR A 66 -7.86 11.98 -4.07
C TYR A 66 -7.11 13.12 -3.37
N ASN A 67 -5.84 13.28 -3.73
CA ASN A 67 -5.00 14.40 -3.32
C ASN A 67 -3.80 14.53 -4.27
N ASN A 68 -3.37 15.76 -4.58
CA ASN A 68 -2.22 16.05 -5.45
C ASN A 68 -2.18 15.22 -6.75
N GLY A 69 -3.28 15.22 -7.51
CA GLY A 69 -3.27 14.58 -8.84
C GLY A 69 -3.46 13.07 -8.85
N SER A 70 -3.47 12.39 -7.70
CA SER A 70 -3.54 10.93 -7.62
C SER A 70 -4.57 10.44 -6.61
N THR A 71 -5.20 9.30 -6.92
CA THR A 71 -5.97 8.52 -5.94
C THR A 71 -5.05 7.67 -5.07
N LEU A 72 -5.52 7.26 -3.89
CA LEU A 72 -4.79 6.33 -3.04
C LEU A 72 -4.51 5.01 -3.78
N GLY A 73 -5.49 4.48 -4.50
CA GLY A 73 -5.33 3.28 -5.30
C GLY A 73 -4.23 3.40 -6.36
N GLN A 74 -4.17 4.53 -7.09
CA GLN A 74 -3.10 4.79 -8.06
C GLN A 74 -1.72 4.81 -7.42
N VAL A 75 -1.56 5.47 -6.26
CA VAL A 75 -0.27 5.53 -5.56
C VAL A 75 0.19 4.13 -5.11
N ILE A 76 -0.72 3.31 -4.58
CA ILE A 76 -0.41 1.93 -4.17
C ILE A 76 -0.07 1.06 -5.39
N LYS A 77 -0.88 1.14 -6.44
CA LYS A 77 -0.68 0.37 -7.68
C LYS A 77 0.65 0.72 -8.34
N ASN A 78 0.98 2.00 -8.47
CA ASN A 78 2.25 2.43 -9.05
C ASN A 78 3.44 1.91 -8.23
N GLY A 79 3.34 1.97 -6.89
CA GLY A 79 4.37 1.40 -6.02
C GLY A 79 4.57 -0.11 -6.20
N LEU A 80 3.47 -0.85 -6.39
CA LEU A 80 3.52 -2.28 -6.73
C LEU A 80 4.20 -2.52 -8.08
N ILE A 81 3.74 -1.85 -9.14
CA ILE A 81 4.26 -1.98 -10.51
C ILE A 81 5.77 -1.72 -10.54
N GLU A 82 6.22 -0.63 -9.92
CA GLU A 82 7.65 -0.29 -9.90
C GLU A 82 8.51 -1.36 -9.21
N LEU A 83 7.99 -2.00 -8.14
CA LEU A 83 8.70 -3.08 -7.45
C LEU A 83 8.75 -4.34 -8.31
N THR A 84 7.63 -4.72 -8.92
CA THR A 84 7.50 -6.00 -9.64
C THR A 84 8.15 -5.96 -11.01
N GLN A 85 8.16 -4.81 -11.70
CA GLN A 85 8.92 -4.62 -12.96
C GLN A 85 10.43 -4.76 -12.75
N ARG A 86 10.94 -4.38 -11.58
CA ARG A 86 12.36 -4.47 -11.22
C ARG A 86 12.74 -5.79 -10.55
N THR A 87 11.78 -6.70 -10.40
CA THR A 87 12.01 -8.02 -9.81
C THR A 87 12.42 -9.00 -10.90
N VAL A 88 13.64 -9.51 -10.79
CA VAL A 88 14.12 -10.66 -11.54
C VAL A 88 13.84 -11.91 -10.71
N GLU A 89 13.12 -12.85 -11.29
CA GLU A 89 12.75 -14.11 -10.62
C GLU A 89 13.82 -15.18 -10.88
N GLY A 90 14.03 -16.06 -9.90
CA GLY A 90 15.06 -17.09 -9.93
C GLY A 90 14.98 -18.02 -8.72
N PRO A 91 15.76 -19.12 -8.68
CA PRO A 91 15.59 -20.20 -7.69
C PRO A 91 15.69 -19.75 -6.23
N ASN A 92 16.46 -18.69 -5.96
CA ASN A 92 16.66 -18.13 -4.62
C ASN A 92 16.14 -16.68 -4.50
N GLU A 93 15.36 -16.22 -5.47
CA GLU A 93 14.80 -14.88 -5.52
C GLU A 93 13.31 -14.91 -5.22
N LEU A 94 12.82 -13.83 -4.60
CA LEU A 94 11.39 -13.66 -4.37
C LEU A 94 10.65 -13.58 -5.70
N THR A 95 9.56 -14.31 -5.83
CA THR A 95 8.62 -14.13 -6.94
C THR A 95 7.99 -12.74 -6.88
N LYS A 96 7.46 -12.24 -8.00
CA LYS A 96 6.76 -10.95 -8.04
C LYS A 96 5.54 -10.93 -7.11
N THR A 97 4.83 -12.05 -6.97
CA THR A 97 3.69 -12.20 -6.04
C THR A 97 4.14 -12.20 -4.58
N GLN A 98 5.28 -12.79 -4.25
CA GLN A 98 5.89 -12.69 -2.92
C GLN A 98 6.34 -11.26 -2.60
N VAL A 99 6.92 -10.54 -3.58
CA VAL A 99 7.26 -9.12 -3.44
C VAL A 99 5.99 -8.29 -3.20
N ALA A 100 4.91 -8.54 -3.93
CA ALA A 100 3.62 -7.89 -3.73
C ALA A 100 3.06 -8.15 -2.33
N SER A 101 3.11 -9.40 -1.85
CA SER A 101 2.67 -9.77 -0.51
C SER A 101 3.45 -9.01 0.57
N LEU A 102 4.79 -8.97 0.48
CA LEU A 102 5.63 -8.21 1.39
C LEU A 102 5.34 -6.70 1.33
N TYR A 103 5.13 -6.16 0.13
CA TYR A 103 4.78 -4.76 -0.07
C TYR A 103 3.47 -4.39 0.65
N PHE A 104 2.41 -5.18 0.49
CA PHE A 104 1.15 -4.94 1.18
C PHE A 104 1.23 -5.20 2.68
N GLY A 105 2.01 -6.19 3.11
CA GLY A 105 2.29 -6.44 4.53
C GLY A 105 2.97 -5.25 5.20
N TYR A 106 3.98 -4.67 4.56
CA TYR A 106 4.64 -3.47 5.08
C TYR A 106 3.76 -2.22 5.01
N LEU A 107 2.90 -2.06 4.00
CA LEU A 107 1.89 -1.01 3.99
C LEU A 107 0.91 -1.13 5.17
N HIS A 108 0.54 -2.36 5.57
CA HIS A 108 -0.30 -2.57 6.76
C HIS A 108 0.36 -2.05 8.04
N TRP A 109 1.64 -2.36 8.24
CA TRP A 109 2.41 -1.85 9.38
C TRP A 109 2.55 -0.34 9.32
N LYS A 110 2.90 0.21 8.15
CA LYS A 110 3.05 1.65 7.96
C LYS A 110 1.75 2.41 8.21
N ALA A 111 0.62 1.84 7.77
CA ALA A 111 -0.70 2.41 8.04
C ALA A 111 -1.07 2.41 9.54
N THR A 112 -0.54 1.45 10.30
CA THR A 112 -0.71 1.42 11.76
C THR A 112 0.05 2.60 12.40
N GLU A 113 1.31 2.80 12.04
CA GLU A 113 2.13 3.92 12.51
C GLU A 113 1.47 5.28 12.20
N VAL A 114 1.03 5.49 10.95
CA VAL A 114 0.41 6.76 10.52
C VAL A 114 -0.87 7.06 11.31
N LYS A 115 -1.69 6.05 11.60
CA LYS A 115 -2.91 6.21 12.41
C LYS A 115 -2.58 6.57 13.85
N GLU A 116 -1.58 5.94 14.45
CA GLU A 116 -1.15 6.23 15.82
C GLU A 116 -0.62 7.66 15.95
N GLN A 117 0.24 8.09 15.02
CA GLN A 117 0.74 9.47 14.97
C GLN A 117 -0.39 10.48 14.80
N SER A 118 -1.36 10.19 13.92
CA SER A 118 -2.51 11.06 13.70
C SER A 118 -3.35 11.23 14.97
N LYS A 119 -3.56 10.16 15.74
CA LYS A 119 -4.26 10.20 17.04
C LYS A 119 -3.50 11.03 18.08
N LEU A 120 -2.19 10.82 18.18
CA LEU A 120 -1.34 11.59 19.11
C LEU A 120 -1.37 13.09 18.79
N ASN A 121 -1.26 13.45 17.52
CA ASN A 121 -1.31 14.85 17.08
C ASN A 121 -2.67 15.50 17.33
N TYR A 122 -3.76 14.73 17.17
CA TYR A 122 -5.09 15.20 17.48
C TYR A 122 -5.26 15.49 18.98
N ASN A 123 -4.80 14.58 19.86
CA ASN A 123 -4.89 14.76 21.31
C ASN A 123 -4.08 15.98 21.79
N LYS A 124 -2.88 16.20 21.24
CA LYS A 124 -2.03 17.37 21.56
C LYS A 124 -2.66 18.72 21.20
N ARG A 125 -3.58 18.76 20.23
CA ARG A 125 -4.26 20.01 19.83
C ARG A 125 -5.48 20.32 20.69
N ARG A 126 -5.92 19.38 21.53
CA ARG A 126 -7.13 19.50 22.37
C ARG A 126 -6.83 19.64 23.87
N GLY A 127 -5.60 19.39 24.29
CA GLY A 127 -5.09 19.69 25.63
C GLY A 127 -4.28 20.97 25.60
#